data_AF-A0A928L6A6-F1
#
_entry.id   AF-A0A928L6A6-F1
#
_cell.length_a   1.000
_cell.length_b   1.000
_cell.length_c   1.000
_cell.angle_alpha   90.00
_cell.angle_beta   90.00
_cell.angle_gamma   90.00
#
_symmetry.space_group_name_H-M   'P 1'
#
loop_
_entity.id
_entity.type
_entity.pdbx_description
1 polymer ?
#
loop_
_entity_poly.entity_id
_entity_poly.type
_entity_poly.pdbx_seq_one_letter_code
_entity_poly.pdbx_strand_id
1 'polypeptide(L)' 'MEKYCDNCCPKTSCKNNGNCAACVKKHRDTDSLPYCLFPNNDGDKSLRHFYEKLKERFENEK' A
#
# COMPACT_ATOMS: atom_id res chain seq x y z
N MET A 1 23.12 0.36 -8.12
CA MET A 1 22.34 1.27 -7.24
C MET A 1 20.89 0.80 -7.31
N GLU A 2 20.37 0.29 -6.21
CA GLU A 2 19.05 -0.36 -6.14
C GLU A 2 17.95 0.60 -6.60
N LYS A 3 17.07 0.11 -7.48
CA LYS A 3 15.95 0.88 -8.04
C LYS A 3 14.98 1.26 -6.91
N TYR A 4 15.06 2.50 -6.46
CA TYR A 4 13.95 3.12 -5.76
C TYR A 4 12.78 3.19 -6.77
N CYS A 5 11.64 2.59 -6.42
CA CYS A 5 10.41 2.69 -7.20
C CYS A 5 10.00 4.17 -7.26
N ASP A 6 10.30 4.82 -8.39
CA ASP A 6 9.77 6.15 -8.69
C ASP A 6 8.24 6.09 -8.57
N ASN A 7 7.70 6.90 -7.65
CA ASN A 7 6.26 7.13 -7.50
C ASN A 7 5.41 6.01 -6.86
N CYS A 8 5.99 5.17 -6.00
CA CYS A 8 5.19 4.21 -5.23
C CYS A 8 4.12 4.87 -4.32
N CYS A 9 4.31 6.12 -3.87
CA CYS A 9 3.26 6.87 -3.20
C CYS A 9 2.60 7.83 -4.21
N PRO A 10 1.29 7.71 -4.53
CA PRO A 10 0.61 8.64 -5.44
C PRO A 10 0.46 10.04 -4.83
N LYS A 11 0.58 10.16 -3.50
CA LYS A 11 0.49 11.43 -2.79
C LYS A 11 1.85 12.14 -2.88
N THR A 12 1.97 13.06 -3.82
CA THR A 12 3.18 13.88 -4.04
C THR A 12 3.52 14.76 -2.84
N SER A 13 2.54 15.12 -2.01
CA SER A 13 2.75 15.83 -0.74
C SER A 13 3.19 14.95 0.44
N CYS A 14 3.36 13.64 0.24
CA CYS A 14 3.83 12.75 1.29
C CYS A 14 5.32 13.01 1.59
N LYS A 15 5.66 13.19 2.87
CA LYS A 15 7.06 13.35 3.32
C LYS A 15 7.97 12.17 2.93
N ASN A 16 7.39 11.00 2.69
CA ASN A 16 8.10 9.78 2.30
C ASN A 16 7.95 9.47 0.80
N ASN A 17 7.46 10.42 -0.02
CA ASN A 17 7.36 10.23 -1.48
C ASN A 17 8.73 9.93 -2.08
N GLY A 18 8.81 8.99 -3.03
CA GLY A 18 10.07 8.50 -3.61
C GLY A 18 10.92 7.58 -2.70
N ASN A 19 10.60 7.46 -1.40
CA ASN A 19 11.33 6.59 -0.46
C ASN A 19 10.45 5.43 0.04
N CYS A 20 10.53 4.30 -0.67
CA CYS A 20 9.72 3.12 -0.37
C CYS A 20 9.99 2.52 1.02
N ALA A 21 11.25 2.45 1.46
CA ALA A 21 11.60 1.87 2.76
C ALA A 21 10.98 2.69 3.91
N ALA A 22 11.08 4.02 3.84
CA ALA A 22 10.45 4.91 4.82
C ALA A 22 8.90 4.83 4.77
N CYS A 23 8.33 4.67 3.56
CA CYS A 23 6.90 4.48 3.37
C CYS A 23 6.41 3.20 4.07
N VAL A 24 7.04 2.05 3.80
CA VAL A 24 6.71 0.74 4.40
C VAL A 24 6.84 0.78 5.92
N LYS A 25 7.93 1.34 6.46
CA LYS A 25 8.13 1.43 7.92
C LYS A 25 7.01 2.19 8.61
N LYS A 26 6.67 3.39 8.12
CA LYS A 26 5.57 4.21 8.66
C LYS A 26 4.25 3.43 8.65
N HIS A 27 3.94 2.83 7.51
CA HIS A 27 2.67 2.17 7.26
C HIS A 27 2.50 0.90 8.11
N ARG A 28 3.59 0.14 8.31
CA ARG A 28 3.66 -0.95 9.29
C ARG A 28 3.27 -0.50 10.70
N ASP A 29 3.81 0.64 11.14
CA ASP A 29 3.60 1.12 12.51
C ASP A 29 2.20 1.74 12.72
N THR A 30 1.51 2.11 11.64
CA THR A 30 0.19 2.76 11.68
C THR A 30 -0.96 1.88 11.18
N ASP A 31 -0.78 0.55 11.18
CA ASP A 31 -1.79 -0.45 10.74
C ASP A 31 -2.42 -0.14 9.38
N SER A 32 -1.60 0.31 8.44
CA SER A 32 -2.07 0.73 7.12
C SER A 32 -1.10 0.29 6.04
N LEU A 33 -1.56 -0.06 4.84
CA LEU A 33 -0.64 -0.44 3.75
C LEU A 33 -0.27 0.76 2.86
N PRO A 34 0.97 0.79 2.33
CA PRO A 34 1.33 1.71 1.26
C PRO A 34 0.44 1.51 0.03
N TYR A 35 -0.03 2.61 -0.56
CA TYR A 35 -0.93 2.58 -1.72
C TYR A 35 -0.32 1.88 -2.95
N CYS A 36 1.00 1.95 -3.16
CA CYS A 36 1.67 1.20 -4.23
C CYS A 36 1.44 -0.30 -4.17
N LEU A 37 1.25 -0.85 -2.97
CA LEU A 37 1.02 -2.28 -2.82
C LEU A 37 -0.43 -2.63 -3.18
N PHE A 38 -1.37 -1.71 -2.93
CA PHE A 38 -2.81 -1.92 -3.15
C PHE A 38 -3.50 -0.67 -3.73
N PRO A 39 -3.51 -0.51 -5.06
CA PRO A 39 -4.08 0.68 -5.72
C PRO A 39 -5.62 0.68 -5.81
N ASN A 40 -6.30 -0.41 -5.43
CA ASN A 40 -7.75 -0.54 -5.53
C ASN A 40 -8.37 -0.97 -4.18
N ASN A 41 -8.66 -0.01 -3.30
CA ASN A 41 -9.21 -0.28 -1.96
C ASN A 41 -10.26 0.73 -1.47
N ASP A 42 -10.85 1.50 -2.38
CA ASP A 42 -11.84 2.54 -2.06
C ASP A 42 -11.38 3.61 -1.04
N GLY A 43 -10.07 3.67 -0.74
CA GLY A 43 -9.47 4.60 0.21
C GLY A 43 -9.22 4.02 1.61
N ASP A 44 -9.74 2.84 1.95
CA ASP A 44 -9.54 2.17 3.25
C ASP A 44 -8.25 1.34 3.26
N LYS A 45 -7.20 1.90 3.84
CA LYS A 45 -5.85 1.29 3.89
C LYS A 45 -5.63 0.33 5.05
N SER A 46 -6.65 0.02 5.84
CA SER A 46 -6.51 -0.88 6.99
C SER A 46 -6.11 -2.29 6.56
N LEU A 47 -5.37 -3.00 7.43
CA LEU A 47 -5.02 -4.40 7.17
C LEU A 47 -6.26 -5.29 7.03
N ARG A 48 -7.31 -5.03 7.80
CA ARG A 48 -8.58 -5.79 7.72
C ARG A 48 -9.19 -5.70 6.32
N HIS A 49 -9.35 -4.49 5.80
CA HIS A 49 -9.92 -4.29 4.46
C HIS A 49 -9.06 -4.97 3.38
N PHE A 50 -7.73 -4.91 3.53
CA PHE A 50 -6.82 -5.64 2.66
C PHE A 50 -7.06 -7.16 2.70
N TYR A 51 -7.21 -7.77 3.88
CA TYR A 51 -7.53 -9.20 4.01
C TYR A 51 -8.86 -9.55 3.34
N GLU A 52 -9.88 -8.71 3.51
CA GLU A 52 -11.20 -8.91 2.88
C GLU A 52 -11.10 -8.90 1.35
N LYS A 53 -10.36 -7.94 0.76
CA LYS A 53 -10.15 -7.88 -0.70
C LYS A 53 -9.33 -9.04 -1.25
N LEU A 54 -8.29 -9.47 -0.53
CA LEU A 54 -7.56 -10.68 -0.92
C LEU A 54 -8.46 -11.91 -0.89
N LYS A 55 -9.25 -12.06 0.17
CA LYS A 55 -10.21 -13.15 0.33
C LYS A 55 -11.22 -13.15 -0.81
N GLU A 56 -11.85 -12.01 -1.09
CA GLU A 56 -12.77 -11.84 -2.22
C GLU A 56 -12.15 -12.27 -3.54
N ARG A 57 -10.91 -11.86 -3.83
CA ARG A 57 -10.23 -12.20 -5.09
C ARG A 57 -10.02 -13.71 -5.21
N PHE A 58 -9.40 -14.34 -4.22
CA PHE A 58 -8.97 -15.74 -4.35
C PHE A 58 -10.09 -16.75 -4.07
N GLU A 59 -11.13 -16.38 -3.31
CA GLU A 59 -12.28 -17.27 -3.08
C GLU A 59 -13.36 -17.16 -4.16
N ASN A 60 -13.45 -16.02 -4.89
CA ASN A 60 -14.40 -15.84 -5.99
C ASN A 60 -13.81 -16.10 -7.39
N GLU A 61 -12.52 -16.41 -7.52
CA GLU A 61 -11.86 -16.85 -8.78
C GLU A 61 -12.30 -18.28 -9.22
N LYS A 62 -13.60 -18.56 -9.22
CA LYS A 62 -14.20 -19.81 -9.76
C LYS A 62 -14.42 -19.75 -11.26
#